data_AF-A0A920BIH5-F1
#
_entry.id   AF-A0A920BIH5-F1
#
_cell.length_a   1.000
_cell.length_b   1.000
_cell.length_c   1.000
_cell.angle_alpha   90.00
_cell.angle_beta   90.00
_cell.angle_gamma   90.00
#
_symmetry.space_group_name_H-M   'P 1'
#
loop_
_entity.id
_entity.type
_entity.pdbx_description
1 polymer ?
#
loop_
_entity_poly.entity_id
_entity_poly.type
_entity_poly.pdbx_seq_one_letter_code
_entity_poly.pdbx_strand_id
1 'polypeptide(L)'
;MEELNTEAEVVEEEDDIDVATAKRPLDNLLNTVAQFQGCLEDDGFEFIGAPGQPGPDGETADPSSFTPDYIAALQKCATATNILDAFTAFSEAQENLTPEEIAQNNFGIPVFGECLERLGWEVGEITPDERGQLGFGTNGSGLTPPDDSEGIFPAGDINTCRQEAETYVLENYEASEE
;
A
#
# COMPACT_ATOMS: atom_id res chain seq x y z
N MET A 1 -51.16 -34.07 -3.20
CA MET A 1 -50.52 -33.24 -4.23
C MET A 1 -49.76 -32.19 -3.46
N GLU A 2 -48.44 -32.25 -3.60
CA GLU A 2 -47.40 -31.55 -2.85
C GLU A 2 -47.70 -30.07 -2.59
N GLU A 3 -47.56 -29.68 -1.33
CA GLU A 3 -47.28 -28.31 -0.93
C GLU A 3 -45.81 -28.05 -1.24
N LEU A 4 -45.54 -27.19 -2.24
CA LEU A 4 -44.17 -26.82 -2.62
C LEU A 4 -43.60 -25.91 -1.53
N ASN A 5 -42.79 -26.50 -0.65
CA ASN A 5 -41.86 -25.76 0.18
C ASN A 5 -40.79 -25.13 -0.74
N THR A 6 -40.67 -23.81 -0.73
CA THR A 6 -39.50 -23.11 -1.27
C THR A 6 -39.16 -22.03 -0.27
N GLU A 7 -38.53 -22.47 0.81
CA GLU A 7 -37.50 -21.70 1.49
C GLU A 7 -36.34 -21.58 0.49
N ALA A 8 -36.29 -20.45 -0.22
CA ALA A 8 -35.10 -20.05 -0.96
C ALA A 8 -34.27 -19.18 -0.02
N GLU A 9 -33.32 -19.86 0.62
CA GLU A 9 -32.00 -19.39 1.08
C GLU A 9 -31.82 -17.87 1.05
N VAL A 10 -31.85 -17.27 2.24
CA VAL A 10 -31.16 -16.00 2.49
C VAL A 10 -29.70 -16.30 2.20
N VAL A 11 -29.20 -15.76 1.08
CA VAL A 11 -27.75 -15.63 0.88
C VAL A 11 -27.32 -14.60 1.90
N GLU A 12 -26.81 -15.08 3.03
CA GLU A 12 -26.01 -14.25 3.92
C GLU A 12 -24.75 -13.92 3.12
N GLU A 13 -24.75 -12.73 2.51
CA GLU A 13 -23.51 -12.07 2.12
C GLU A 13 -22.80 -11.74 3.44
N GLU A 14 -22.01 -12.70 3.93
CA GLU A 14 -20.94 -12.40 4.87
C GLU A 14 -19.93 -11.54 4.11
N ASP A 15 -20.20 -10.23 4.07
CA ASP A 15 -19.23 -9.17 3.79
C ASP A 15 -18.23 -9.09 4.96
N ASP A 16 -17.64 -10.24 5.30
CA ASP A 16 -16.44 -10.32 6.09
C ASP A 16 -15.30 -10.06 5.10
N ILE A 17 -15.04 -8.78 4.83
CA ILE A 17 -13.81 -8.36 4.16
C ILE A 17 -12.69 -8.63 5.17
N ASP A 18 -12.27 -9.90 5.19
CA ASP A 18 -11.10 -10.41 5.90
C ASP A 18 -9.95 -9.43 5.67
N VAL A 19 -9.16 -9.03 6.67
CA VAL A 19 -8.02 -8.10 6.47
C VAL A 19 -6.98 -8.66 5.48
N ALA A 20 -7.00 -9.96 5.20
CA ALA A 20 -6.31 -10.55 4.04
C ALA A 20 -6.72 -9.90 2.70
N THR A 21 -7.90 -9.30 2.61
CA THR A 21 -8.46 -8.60 1.45
C THR A 21 -7.92 -7.20 1.25
N ALA A 22 -7.47 -6.49 2.28
CA ALA A 22 -6.72 -5.22 2.13
C ALA A 22 -5.22 -5.49 1.85
N LYS A 23 -4.70 -6.60 2.37
CA LYS A 23 -3.35 -7.11 2.06
C LYS A 23 -3.20 -7.49 0.58
N ARG A 24 -4.24 -8.07 -0.02
CA ARG A 24 -4.29 -8.47 -1.44
C ARG A 24 -4.03 -7.30 -2.41
N PRO A 25 -4.69 -6.12 -2.30
CA PRO A 25 -4.43 -4.92 -3.08
C PRO A 25 -3.01 -4.40 -2.96
N LEU A 26 -2.47 -4.28 -1.74
CA LEU A 26 -1.10 -3.81 -1.54
C LEU A 26 -0.07 -4.78 -2.12
N ASP A 27 -0.20 -6.08 -1.83
CA ASP A 27 0.69 -7.12 -2.36
C ASP A 27 0.61 -7.19 -3.90
N ASN A 28 -0.59 -7.07 -4.46
CA ASN A 28 -0.79 -7.02 -5.90
C ASN A 28 -0.13 -5.77 -6.52
N LEU A 29 -0.29 -4.60 -5.89
CA LEU A 29 0.35 -3.37 -6.35
C LEU A 29 1.88 -3.52 -6.32
N LEU A 30 2.45 -3.96 -5.20
CA LEU A 30 3.90 -4.14 -5.05
C LEU A 30 4.47 -5.14 -6.05
N ASN A 31 3.77 -6.25 -6.29
CA ASN A 31 4.14 -7.23 -7.31
C ASN A 31 4.10 -6.61 -8.72
N THR A 32 3.03 -5.87 -9.03
CA THR A 32 2.87 -5.21 -10.34
C THR A 32 3.94 -4.14 -10.57
N VAL A 33 4.31 -3.39 -9.53
CA VAL A 33 5.43 -2.43 -9.55
C VAL A 33 6.74 -3.16 -9.85
N ALA A 34 7.01 -4.28 -9.18
CA ALA A 34 8.23 -5.06 -9.44
C ALA A 34 8.29 -5.61 -10.87
N GLN A 35 7.18 -6.12 -11.41
CA GLN A 35 7.11 -6.55 -12.81
C GLN A 35 7.32 -5.40 -13.79
N PHE A 36 6.77 -4.22 -13.47
CA PHE A 36 6.91 -3.03 -14.30
C PHE A 36 8.35 -2.54 -14.36
N GLN A 37 9.01 -2.49 -13.20
CA GLN A 37 10.44 -2.15 -13.11
C GLN A 37 11.29 -3.18 -13.88
N GLY A 38 11.05 -4.48 -13.71
CA GLY A 38 11.75 -5.51 -14.47
C GLY A 38 11.55 -5.39 -15.99
N CYS A 39 10.35 -5.02 -16.46
CA CYS A 39 10.11 -4.76 -17.88
C CYS A 39 10.93 -3.58 -18.42
N LEU A 40 11.08 -2.50 -17.63
CA LEU A 40 11.92 -1.36 -18.02
C LEU A 40 13.40 -1.73 -18.08
N GLU A 41 13.86 -2.50 -17.09
CA GLU A 41 15.23 -3.00 -17.01
C GLU A 41 15.58 -3.91 -18.21
N ASP A 42 14.65 -4.76 -18.64
CA ASP A 42 14.80 -5.60 -19.84
C ASP A 42 14.98 -4.76 -21.12
N ASP A 43 14.37 -3.58 -21.19
CA ASP A 43 14.54 -2.60 -22.26
C ASP A 43 15.75 -1.66 -22.03
N GLY A 44 16.50 -1.83 -20.94
CA GLY A 44 17.72 -1.09 -20.62
C GLY A 44 17.51 0.24 -19.91
N PHE A 45 16.33 0.46 -19.31
CA PHE A 45 15.97 1.69 -18.62
C PHE A 45 15.76 1.48 -17.11
N GLU A 46 16.19 2.46 -16.32
CA GLU A 46 15.80 2.61 -14.92
C GLU A 46 14.56 3.51 -14.83
N PHE A 47 13.65 3.24 -13.90
CA PHE A 47 12.48 4.09 -13.70
C PHE A 47 12.90 5.43 -13.05
N ILE A 48 12.80 6.51 -13.83
CA ILE A 48 13.13 7.88 -13.38
C ILE A 48 11.89 8.74 -13.11
N GLY A 49 10.72 8.11 -13.01
CA GLY A 49 9.43 8.79 -12.86
C GLY A 49 8.69 8.99 -14.18
N ALA A 50 7.58 9.72 -14.11
CA ALA A 50 6.78 10.14 -15.26
C ALA A 50 7.05 11.63 -15.59
N PRO A 51 6.98 12.04 -16.87
CA PRO A 51 7.22 13.43 -17.25
C PRO A 51 6.31 14.41 -16.50
N GLY A 52 6.92 15.43 -15.88
CA GLY A 52 6.19 16.49 -15.19
C GLY A 52 5.52 16.08 -13.87
N GLN A 53 5.83 14.89 -13.35
CA GLN A 53 5.39 14.44 -12.03
C GLN A 53 6.57 14.50 -11.06
N PRO A 54 6.39 15.01 -9.83
CA PRO A 54 7.40 14.92 -8.79
C PRO A 54 7.62 13.46 -8.37
N GLY A 55 8.88 13.11 -8.09
CA GLY A 55 9.26 11.85 -7.48
C GLY A 55 8.90 11.79 -5.99
N PRO A 56 9.22 10.67 -5.31
CA PRO A 56 8.98 10.51 -3.87
C PRO A 56 9.80 11.48 -3.00
N ASP A 57 10.88 12.06 -3.54
CA ASP A 57 11.66 13.16 -2.93
C ASP A 57 11.03 14.55 -3.16
N GLY A 58 9.92 14.64 -3.89
CA GLY A 58 9.26 15.88 -4.26
C GLY A 58 9.89 16.60 -5.46
N GLU A 59 11.00 16.09 -6.00
CA GLU A 59 11.71 16.70 -7.12
C GLU A 59 11.15 16.20 -8.45
N THR A 60 11.00 17.10 -9.43
CA THR A 60 10.61 16.71 -10.79
C THR A 60 11.86 16.45 -11.61
N ALA A 61 11.96 15.24 -12.17
CA ALA A 61 13.09 14.88 -13.03
C ALA A 61 13.22 15.84 -14.22
N ASP A 62 14.47 16.10 -14.64
CA ASP A 62 14.76 16.97 -15.78
C ASP A 62 14.02 16.46 -17.04
N PRO A 63 13.25 17.31 -17.75
CA PRO A 63 12.55 16.93 -18.97
C PRO A 63 13.45 16.28 -20.04
N SER A 64 14.75 16.62 -20.06
CA SER A 64 15.73 16.06 -21.00
C SER A 64 16.10 14.61 -20.70
N SER A 65 15.86 14.11 -19.48
CA SER A 65 16.04 12.71 -19.10
C SER A 65 15.00 11.79 -19.75
N PHE A 66 13.88 12.35 -20.22
CA PHE A 66 12.79 11.61 -20.85
C PHE A 66 13.01 11.46 -22.36
N THR A 67 13.88 10.52 -22.74
CA THR A 67 14.13 10.21 -24.16
C THR A 67 12.91 9.57 -24.84
N PRO A 68 12.75 9.67 -26.17
CA PRO A 68 11.67 9.00 -26.89
C PRO A 68 11.63 7.48 -26.65
N ASP A 69 12.79 6.84 -26.55
CA ASP A 69 12.90 5.40 -26.30
C ASP A 69 12.46 5.05 -24.87
N TYR A 70 12.82 5.87 -23.87
CA TYR A 70 12.31 5.74 -22.50
C TYR A 70 10.79 5.85 -22.44
N ILE A 71 10.20 6.83 -23.12
CA ILE A 71 8.74 7.00 -23.14
C ILE A 71 8.04 5.82 -23.81
N ALA A 72 8.62 5.28 -24.88
CA ALA A 72 8.08 4.09 -25.54
C ALA A 72 8.15 2.85 -24.64
N ALA A 73 9.28 2.64 -23.94
CA ALA A 73 9.43 1.57 -22.95
C ALA A 73 8.45 1.74 -21.78
N LEU A 74 8.31 2.96 -21.25
CA LEU A 74 7.36 3.30 -20.19
C LEU A 74 5.92 2.92 -20.56
N GLN A 75 5.46 3.32 -21.75
CA GLN A 75 4.11 3.00 -22.23
C GLN A 75 3.91 1.49 -22.48
N LYS A 76 4.91 0.83 -23.10
CA LYS A 76 4.89 -0.61 -23.34
C LYS A 76 4.79 -1.38 -22.02
N CYS A 77 5.66 -1.07 -21.06
CA CYS A 77 5.72 -1.75 -19.77
C CYS A 77 4.48 -1.48 -18.93
N ALA A 78 3.99 -0.23 -18.89
CA ALA A 78 2.75 0.08 -18.18
C ALA A 78 1.56 -0.70 -18.73
N THR A 79 1.48 -0.86 -20.06
CA THR A 79 0.43 -1.65 -20.71
C THR A 79 0.61 -3.15 -20.46
N ALA A 80 1.85 -3.65 -20.48
CA ALA A 80 2.14 -5.08 -20.31
C ALA A 80 1.85 -5.58 -18.88
N THR A 81 2.13 -4.74 -17.88
CA THR A 81 1.93 -5.10 -16.46
C THR A 81 0.60 -4.65 -15.89
N ASN A 82 -0.10 -3.78 -16.61
CA ASN A 82 -1.36 -3.18 -16.17
C ASN A 82 -1.22 -2.39 -14.84
N ILE A 83 -0.08 -1.72 -14.67
CA ILE A 83 0.27 -1.02 -13.43
C ILE A 83 -0.73 0.08 -13.04
N LEU A 84 -1.37 0.72 -14.02
CA LEU A 84 -2.38 1.75 -13.77
C LEU A 84 -3.61 1.15 -13.08
N ASP A 85 -4.10 0.00 -13.55
CA ASP A 85 -5.23 -0.70 -12.93
C ASP A 85 -4.88 -1.16 -11.52
N ALA A 86 -3.63 -1.58 -11.26
CA ALA A 86 -3.19 -1.94 -9.92
C ALA A 86 -3.20 -0.73 -8.96
N PHE A 87 -2.76 0.45 -9.43
CA PHE A 87 -2.86 1.68 -8.65
C PHE A 87 -4.31 2.08 -8.39
N THR A 88 -5.19 2.00 -9.40
CA THR A 88 -6.61 2.29 -9.23
C THR A 88 -7.26 1.34 -8.22
N ALA A 89 -7.05 0.03 -8.37
CA ALA A 89 -7.60 -0.97 -7.46
C ALA A 89 -7.10 -0.78 -6.02
N PHE A 90 -5.83 -0.42 -5.84
CA PHE A 90 -5.30 -0.09 -4.52
C PHE A 90 -5.96 1.18 -3.94
N SER A 91 -6.09 2.25 -4.74
CA SER A 91 -6.79 3.47 -4.31
C SER A 91 -8.23 3.17 -3.90
N GLU A 92 -8.98 2.44 -4.71
CA GLU A 92 -10.35 2.05 -4.43
C GLU A 92 -10.45 1.18 -3.16
N ALA A 93 -9.52 0.24 -2.95
CA ALA A 93 -9.49 -0.55 -1.73
C ALA A 93 -9.25 0.33 -0.50
N GLN A 94 -8.32 1.28 -0.58
CA GLN A 94 -8.08 2.23 0.51
C GLN A 94 -9.32 3.09 0.79
N GLU A 95 -9.97 3.63 -0.25
CA GLU A 95 -11.19 4.45 -0.12
C GLU A 95 -12.37 3.67 0.45
N ASN A 96 -12.43 2.35 0.23
CA ASN A 96 -13.53 1.50 0.67
C ASN A 96 -13.26 0.73 1.97
N LEU A 97 -12.13 0.96 2.66
CA LEU A 97 -11.88 0.34 3.98
C LEU A 97 -13.08 0.52 4.91
N THR A 98 -13.54 -0.58 5.49
CA THR A 98 -14.62 -0.59 6.48
C THR A 98 -14.16 0.03 7.80
N PRO A 99 -15.09 0.44 8.68
CA PRO A 99 -14.72 0.92 10.03
C PRO A 99 -13.93 -0.12 10.82
N GLU A 100 -14.23 -1.40 10.65
CA GLU A 100 -13.50 -2.49 11.29
C GLU A 100 -12.07 -2.62 10.73
N GLU A 101 -11.90 -2.60 9.41
CA GLU A 101 -10.56 -2.62 8.80
C GLU A 101 -9.73 -1.40 9.21
N ILE A 102 -10.34 -0.22 9.33
CA ILE A 102 -9.68 0.97 9.87
C ILE A 102 -9.27 0.74 11.33
N ALA A 103 -10.14 0.15 12.16
CA ALA A 103 -9.81 -0.16 13.55
C ALA A 103 -8.65 -1.17 13.66
N GLN A 104 -8.64 -2.21 12.83
CA GLN A 104 -7.56 -3.20 12.74
C GLN A 104 -6.24 -2.55 12.30
N ASN A 105 -6.27 -1.72 11.26
CA ASN A 105 -5.11 -0.97 10.80
C ASN A 105 -4.57 -0.06 11.92
N ASN A 106 -5.46 0.71 12.55
CA ASN A 106 -5.13 1.62 13.63
C ASN A 106 -4.51 0.90 14.83
N PHE A 107 -4.90 -0.34 15.10
CA PHE A 107 -4.35 -1.15 16.18
C PHE A 107 -2.87 -1.48 15.96
N GLY A 108 -2.45 -1.69 14.69
CA GLY A 108 -1.06 -1.96 14.32
C GLY A 108 -0.17 -0.71 14.20
N ILE A 109 -0.74 0.46 13.93
CA ILE A 109 0.04 1.70 13.67
C ILE A 109 1.02 2.06 14.80
N PRO A 110 0.65 2.01 16.11
CA PRO A 110 1.61 2.28 17.18
C PRO A 110 2.80 1.31 17.19
N VAL A 111 2.55 0.01 16.98
CA VAL A 111 3.60 -1.02 16.94
C VAL A 111 4.54 -0.80 15.76
N PHE A 112 3.99 -0.42 14.61
CA PHE A 112 4.78 -0.04 13.45
C PHE A 112 5.71 1.16 13.76
N GLY A 113 5.18 2.20 14.41
CA GLY A 113 5.95 3.36 14.84
C GLY A 113 7.07 3.01 15.83
N GLU A 114 6.75 2.26 16.89
CA GLU A 114 7.74 1.80 17.88
C GLU A 114 8.85 0.95 17.26
N CYS A 115 8.51 0.11 16.28
CA CYS A 115 9.52 -0.64 15.53
C CYS A 115 10.45 0.28 14.74
N LEU A 116 9.91 1.28 14.03
CA LEU A 116 10.72 2.25 13.29
C LEU A 116 11.66 3.04 14.22
N GLU A 117 11.18 3.47 15.38
CA GLU A 117 12.01 4.15 16.39
C GLU A 117 13.16 3.24 16.87
N ARG A 118 12.92 1.95 17.08
CA ARG A 118 13.99 0.99 17.43
C ARG A 118 15.05 0.83 16.33
N LEU A 119 14.67 1.06 15.08
CA LEU A 119 15.56 1.06 13.92
C LEU A 119 16.20 2.43 13.67
N GLY A 120 15.97 3.42 14.54
CA GLY A 120 16.62 4.72 14.50
C GLY A 120 15.91 5.77 13.64
N TRP A 121 14.70 5.48 13.16
CA TRP A 121 13.87 6.47 12.46
C TRP A 121 13.38 7.55 13.44
N GLU A 122 13.26 8.78 12.95
CA GLU A 122 12.46 9.80 13.63
C GLU A 122 11.00 9.63 13.20
N VAL A 123 10.14 9.37 14.19
CA VAL A 123 8.72 9.11 14.01
C VAL A 123 7.92 10.29 14.58
N GLY A 124 7.16 10.94 13.71
CA GLY A 124 6.31 12.07 14.03
C GLY A 124 4.99 11.64 14.68
N GLU A 125 4.16 12.63 15.00
CA GLU A 125 2.88 12.40 15.66
C GLU A 125 1.94 11.55 14.80
N ILE A 126 1.35 10.53 15.42
CA ILE A 126 0.27 9.74 14.83
C ILE A 126 -1.01 10.59 14.86
N THR A 127 -1.55 10.90 13.70
CA THR A 127 -2.78 11.71 13.58
C THR A 127 -3.82 10.97 12.74
N PRO A 128 -5.12 11.05 13.11
CA PRO A 128 -6.19 10.49 12.29
C PRO A 128 -6.49 11.38 11.09
N ASP A 129 -6.86 10.76 9.96
CA ASP A 129 -7.45 11.44 8.81
C ASP A 129 -8.96 11.70 9.00
N GLU A 130 -9.63 12.17 7.95
CA GLU A 130 -11.08 12.48 7.96
C GLU A 130 -11.96 11.24 8.24
N ARG A 131 -11.43 10.03 8.03
CA ARG A 131 -12.11 8.75 8.26
C ARG A 131 -11.70 8.09 9.58
N GLY A 132 -10.79 8.72 10.33
CA GLY A 132 -10.26 8.19 11.58
C GLY A 132 -9.13 7.18 11.38
N GLN A 133 -8.60 7.01 10.17
CA GLN A 133 -7.43 6.17 9.93
C GLN A 133 -6.17 6.88 10.42
N LEU A 134 -5.40 6.21 11.28
CA LEU A 134 -4.18 6.71 11.86
C LEU A 134 -3.03 6.63 10.84
N GLY A 135 -2.20 7.67 10.82
CA GLY A 135 -0.98 7.70 10.02
C GLY A 135 0.06 8.67 10.57
N PHE A 136 1.25 8.61 9.98
CA PHE A 136 2.41 9.45 10.35
C PHE A 136 2.48 10.68 9.44
N GLY A 137 1.47 11.55 9.53
CA GLY A 137 1.30 12.69 8.63
C GLY A 137 0.88 12.29 7.21
N THR A 138 0.68 13.28 6.35
CA THR A 138 0.24 13.06 4.96
C THR A 138 1.30 12.29 4.19
N ASN A 139 0.92 11.14 3.62
CA ASN A 139 1.82 10.26 2.85
C ASN A 139 3.09 9.84 3.62
N GLY A 140 3.01 9.73 4.95
CA GLY A 140 4.16 9.34 5.78
C GLY A 140 5.18 10.46 5.98
N SER A 141 4.82 11.73 5.75
CA SER A 141 5.72 12.88 5.95
C SER A 141 6.29 13.04 7.36
N GLY A 142 5.70 12.35 8.34
CA GLY A 142 6.19 12.25 9.71
C GLY A 142 7.24 11.15 9.91
N LEU A 143 7.67 10.45 8.87
CA LEU A 143 8.71 9.43 8.96
C LEU A 143 9.99 9.95 8.32
N THR A 144 11.04 10.11 9.13
CA THR A 144 12.38 10.47 8.64
C THR A 144 13.32 9.28 8.83
N PRO A 145 13.96 8.78 7.76
CA PRO A 145 14.90 7.68 7.87
C PRO A 145 16.21 8.11 8.56
N PRO A 146 16.98 7.18 9.13
CA PRO A 146 18.30 7.46 9.70
C PRO A 146 19.29 8.08 8.69
N ASP A 147 20.19 8.96 9.14
CA ASP A 147 21.16 9.67 8.29
C ASP A 147 22.11 8.74 7.51
N ASP A 148 22.32 7.50 7.98
CA ASP A 148 23.17 6.49 7.37
C ASP A 148 22.43 5.53 6.43
N SER A 149 21.14 5.78 6.17
CA SER A 149 20.35 4.99 5.22
C SER A 149 20.78 5.25 3.77
N GLU A 150 21.06 4.18 3.03
CA GLU A 150 21.26 4.27 1.57
C GLU A 150 19.89 4.30 0.87
N GLY A 151 19.56 5.46 0.28
CA GLY A 151 18.30 5.68 -0.44
C GLY A 151 17.19 6.29 0.43
N ILE A 152 16.08 6.68 -0.22
CA ILE A 152 14.94 7.37 0.46
C ILE A 152 14.20 6.42 1.43
N PHE A 153 14.34 5.11 1.24
CA PHE A 153 13.73 4.08 2.10
C PHE A 153 14.69 2.90 2.25
N PRO A 154 15.31 2.65 3.43
CA PRO A 154 15.94 1.38 3.72
C PRO A 154 14.83 0.31 3.78
N ALA A 155 14.49 -0.28 2.62
CA ALA A 155 13.33 -1.14 2.44
C ALA A 155 13.33 -2.40 3.34
N GLY A 156 14.50 -2.78 3.87
CA GLY A 156 14.61 -3.87 4.85
C GLY A 156 13.92 -3.57 6.18
N ASP A 157 14.02 -2.34 6.66
CA ASP A 157 13.55 -1.93 7.99
C ASP A 157 12.03 -1.75 8.01
N ILE A 158 11.49 -1.07 6.99
CA ILE A 158 10.05 -0.82 6.86
C ILE A 158 9.26 -2.11 6.72
N ASN A 159 9.74 -3.04 5.88
CA ASN A 159 9.07 -4.32 5.68
C ASN A 159 9.12 -5.20 6.95
N THR A 160 10.18 -5.09 7.74
CA THR A 160 10.28 -5.77 9.03
C THR A 160 9.25 -5.22 10.01
N CYS A 161 9.16 -3.89 10.14
CA CYS A 161 8.21 -3.26 11.03
C CYS A 161 6.75 -3.49 10.62
N ARG A 162 6.46 -3.52 9.31
CA ARG A 162 5.13 -3.86 8.83
C ARG A 162 4.73 -5.27 9.26
N GLN A 163 5.61 -6.26 9.06
CA GLN A 163 5.34 -7.64 9.46
C GLN A 163 5.16 -7.78 10.97
N GLU A 164 5.92 -7.03 11.77
CA GLU A 164 5.77 -7.03 13.23
C GLU A 164 4.39 -6.49 13.65
N ALA A 165 3.98 -5.35 13.10
CA ALA A 165 2.66 -4.78 13.35
C ALA A 165 1.52 -5.69 12.88
N GLU A 166 1.64 -6.29 11.69
CA GLU A 166 0.66 -7.26 11.17
C GLU A 166 0.54 -8.48 12.09
N THR A 167 1.67 -9.04 12.54
CA THR A 167 1.68 -10.18 13.47
C THR A 167 1.02 -9.79 14.79
N TYR A 168 1.30 -8.59 15.30
CA TYR A 168 0.67 -8.09 16.51
C TYR A 168 -0.85 -7.97 16.37
N VAL A 169 -1.34 -7.42 15.26
CA VAL A 169 -2.79 -7.34 14.97
C VAL A 169 -3.40 -8.74 14.93
N LEU A 170 -2.82 -9.67 14.16
CA LEU A 170 -3.34 -11.05 14.04
C LEU A 170 -3.38 -11.80 15.38
N GLU A 171 -2.44 -11.53 16.29
CA GLU A 171 -2.33 -12.22 17.57
C GLU A 171 -3.15 -11.56 18.70
N ASN A 172 -3.46 -10.26 18.59
CA ASN A 172 -3.97 -9.47 19.73
C ASN A 172 -5.22 -8.64 19.42
N TYR A 173 -5.61 -8.46 18.16
CA TYR A 173 -6.85 -7.78 17.83
C TYR A 173 -8.03 -8.71 18.03
N GLU A 174 -8.92 -8.34 18.95
CA GLU A 174 -10.22 -8.98 19.11
C GLU A 174 -11.27 -8.03 18.55
N ALA A 175 -11.95 -8.47 17.48
CA ALA A 175 -13.09 -7.72 16.95
C ALA A 175 -14.13 -7.56 18.06
N SER A 176 -14.66 -6.36 18.22
CA SER A 176 -15.79 -6.15 19.12
C SER A 176 -17.02 -6.82 18.51
N GLU A 177 -17.39 -7.98 19.02
CA GLU A 177 -18.67 -8.61 18.69
C GLU A 177 -19.78 -7.67 19.19
N GLU A 178 -20.51 -7.04 18.26
CA GLU A 178 -21.69 -6.22 18.57
C GLU A 178 -22.95 -7.08 18.70
#